data_AF-A0A7W1AJG0-F1
#
_entry.id   AF-A0A7W1AJG0-F1
#
_cell.length_a   1.000
_cell.length_b   1.000
_cell.length_c   1.000
_cell.angle_alpha   90.00
_cell.angle_beta   90.00
_cell.angle_gamma   90.00
#
_symmetry.space_group_name_H-M   'P 1'
#
loop_
_entity.id
_entity.type
_entity.pdbx_description
1 polymer ?
#
loop_
_entity_poly.entity_id
_entity_poly.type
_entity_poly.pdbx_seq_one_letter_code
_entity_poly.pdbx_strand_id
1 'polypeptide(L)'
;MSADRADELRGAARVAVVAAMTVLASFVASKAARDAILLTNFDVEQLPLFVGLSAALSLPIVLFAGRLFVRFSPGRLLPLMNVASAVLLIGEWFIARTEPRIAAVLVFLHLGSFGAVLVSGFWSIINERFDVQSAKRYVGRIGLGATLGGILGSLVAERAAVYLEANAILVVLAILQGTCAFVLRMLQTEGPVRRPAPEVLAPLASVRMIARTSLLRNLAFVVVLGAIGAAALDFVFKAEVVASTSEGMLRVFALYHLGTSVLTALMQMLVAQRVLRVLGVARTVGTLPLAVTGFGLAAVFAGG
;
A
#
# COMPACT_ATOMS: atom_id res chain seq x y z
N MET A 1 -6.33 19.70 28.82
CA MET A 1 -5.81 19.99 27.47
C MET A 1 -6.27 21.39 27.11
N SER A 2 -5.37 22.34 26.82
CA SER A 2 -5.76 23.70 26.41
C SER A 2 -6.58 23.65 25.11
N ALA A 3 -7.47 24.63 24.90
CA ALA A 3 -8.30 24.72 23.70
C ALA A 3 -7.44 24.74 22.42
N ASP A 4 -6.32 25.47 22.47
CA ASP A 4 -5.34 25.61 21.38
C ASP A 4 -4.75 24.25 20.93
N ARG A 5 -4.28 23.44 21.89
CA ARG A 5 -3.75 22.10 21.64
C ARG A 5 -4.81 21.14 21.10
N ALA A 6 -6.08 21.35 21.46
CA ALA A 6 -7.18 20.53 20.94
C ALA A 6 -7.45 20.82 19.46
N ASP A 7 -7.33 22.08 19.04
CA ASP A 7 -7.55 22.53 17.67
C ASP A 7 -6.35 22.19 16.76
N GLU A 8 -5.12 22.31 17.25
CA GLU A 8 -3.92 21.78 16.59
C GLU A 8 -4.04 20.27 16.28
N LEU A 9 -4.43 19.46 17.28
CA LEU A 9 -4.60 18.02 17.10
C LEU A 9 -5.70 17.69 16.08
N ARG A 10 -6.76 18.49 16.02
CA ARG A 10 -7.82 18.33 15.00
C ARG A 10 -7.30 18.69 13.61
N GLY A 11 -6.51 19.76 13.48
CA GLY A 11 -5.85 20.15 12.23
C GLY A 11 -4.93 19.05 11.72
N ALA A 12 -4.01 18.57 12.56
CA ALA A 12 -3.11 17.48 12.24
C ALA A 12 -3.86 16.19 11.85
N ALA A 13 -4.97 15.87 12.52
CA ALA A 13 -5.80 14.72 12.17
C ALA A 13 -6.45 14.86 10.78
N ARG A 14 -6.91 16.05 10.38
CA ARG A 14 -7.45 16.27 9.02
C ARG A 14 -6.37 16.09 7.97
N VAL A 15 -5.18 16.67 8.18
CA VAL A 15 -4.05 16.50 7.26
C VAL A 15 -3.63 15.02 7.19
N ALA A 16 -3.63 14.29 8.31
CA ALA A 16 -3.34 12.85 8.33
C ALA A 16 -4.37 12.03 7.53
N VAL A 17 -5.64 12.40 7.55
CA VAL A 17 -6.69 11.75 6.72
C VAL A 17 -6.42 12.00 5.23
N VAL A 18 -6.10 13.23 4.85
CA VAL A 18 -5.75 13.55 3.45
C VAL A 18 -4.48 12.83 3.03
N ALA A 19 -3.46 12.79 3.90
CA ALA A 19 -2.21 12.06 3.65
C ALA A 19 -2.44 10.57 3.44
N ALA A 20 -3.27 9.95 4.29
CA ALA A 20 -3.64 8.54 4.14
C ALA A 20 -4.35 8.30 2.79
N MET A 21 -5.28 9.18 2.44
CA MET A 21 -6.02 9.13 1.19
C MET A 21 -5.09 9.23 -0.02
N THR A 22 -4.19 10.21 -0.05
CA THR A 22 -3.25 10.38 -1.18
C THR A 22 -2.25 9.23 -1.27
N VAL A 23 -1.71 8.77 -0.13
CA VAL A 23 -0.75 7.66 -0.08
C VAL A 23 -1.38 6.37 -0.63
N LEU A 24 -2.59 6.04 -0.18
CA LEU A 24 -3.28 4.85 -0.68
C LEU A 24 -3.76 5.01 -2.12
N ALA A 25 -4.17 6.21 -2.54
CA ALA A 25 -4.50 6.47 -3.93
C ALA A 25 -3.29 6.22 -4.84
N SER A 26 -2.13 6.76 -4.49
CA SER A 26 -0.88 6.52 -5.23
C SER A 26 -0.50 5.05 -5.25
N PHE A 27 -0.59 4.36 -4.11
CA PHE A 27 -0.26 2.93 -3.99
C PHE A 27 -1.15 2.05 -4.88
N VAL A 28 -2.47 2.24 -4.82
CA VAL A 28 -3.42 1.42 -5.58
C VAL A 28 -3.34 1.71 -7.08
N ALA A 29 -3.25 2.98 -7.48
CA ALA A 29 -3.04 3.34 -8.88
C ALA A 29 -1.73 2.76 -9.45
N SER A 30 -0.65 2.80 -8.65
CA SER A 30 0.65 2.23 -9.02
C SER A 30 0.59 0.71 -9.23
N LYS A 31 -0.24 -0.01 -8.45
CA LYS A 31 -0.42 -1.45 -8.61
C LYS A 31 -1.09 -1.77 -9.96
N ALA A 32 -2.19 -1.09 -10.29
CA ALA A 32 -2.85 -1.28 -11.58
C ALA A 32 -1.92 -0.96 -12.75
N ALA A 33 -1.19 0.16 -12.68
CA ALA A 33 -0.26 0.61 -13.72
C ALA A 33 0.88 -0.37 -13.94
N ARG A 34 1.60 -0.76 -12.87
CA ARG A 34 2.78 -1.63 -13.01
C ARG A 34 2.40 -3.00 -13.56
N ASP A 35 1.26 -3.54 -13.14
CA ASP A 35 0.79 -4.86 -13.56
C ASP A 35 0.36 -4.82 -15.04
N ALA A 36 -0.36 -3.78 -15.47
CA ALA A 36 -0.75 -3.60 -16.86
C ALA A 36 0.45 -3.40 -17.79
N ILE A 37 1.37 -2.50 -17.42
CA ILE A 37 2.56 -2.21 -18.24
C ILE A 37 3.43 -3.46 -18.38
N LEU A 38 3.60 -4.25 -17.31
CA LEU A 38 4.36 -5.50 -17.37
C LEU A 38 3.69 -6.52 -18.29
N LEU A 39 2.40 -6.81 -18.08
CA LEU A 39 1.68 -7.87 -18.80
C LEU A 39 1.35 -7.51 -20.27
N THR A 40 1.50 -6.23 -20.63
CA THR A 40 1.47 -5.81 -22.04
C THR A 40 2.79 -6.13 -22.77
N ASN A 41 3.89 -6.32 -22.04
CA ASN A 41 5.24 -6.49 -22.60
C ASN A 41 5.87 -7.87 -22.36
N PHE A 42 5.32 -8.64 -21.43
CA PHE A 42 5.83 -9.92 -20.97
C PHE A 42 4.69 -10.91 -20.71
N ASP A 43 5.00 -12.20 -20.86
CA ASP A 43 4.02 -13.27 -20.65
C ASP A 43 3.69 -13.42 -19.16
N VAL A 44 2.44 -13.80 -18.88
CA VAL A 44 1.97 -13.95 -17.49
C VAL A 44 2.73 -15.03 -16.71
N GLU A 45 3.30 -16.02 -17.40
CA GLU A 45 4.16 -17.05 -16.79
C GLU A 45 5.42 -16.48 -16.13
N GLN A 46 5.88 -15.30 -16.57
CA GLN A 46 7.04 -14.61 -16.00
C GLN A 46 6.67 -13.73 -14.80
N LEU A 47 5.37 -13.52 -14.53
CA LEU A 47 4.90 -12.69 -13.42
C LEU A 47 5.46 -13.14 -12.05
N PRO A 48 5.51 -14.44 -11.71
CA PRO A 48 6.08 -14.88 -10.43
C PRO A 48 7.57 -14.53 -10.30
N LEU A 49 8.33 -14.55 -11.40
CA LEU A 49 9.73 -14.12 -11.41
C LEU A 49 9.83 -12.63 -11.08
N PHE A 50 9.07 -11.77 -11.73
CA PHE A 50 9.09 -10.33 -11.47
C PHE A 50 8.63 -10.00 -10.04
N VAL A 51 7.59 -10.68 -9.55
CA VAL A 51 7.16 -10.57 -8.14
C VAL A 51 8.29 -11.00 -7.19
N GLY A 52 8.98 -12.10 -7.49
CA GLY A 52 10.13 -12.57 -6.71
C GLY A 52 11.30 -11.58 -6.71
N LEU A 53 11.65 -11.01 -7.87
CA LEU A 53 12.68 -9.98 -8.00
C LEU A 53 12.31 -8.71 -7.24
N SER A 54 11.07 -8.24 -7.35
CA SER A 54 10.60 -7.09 -6.59
C SER A 54 10.60 -7.37 -5.09
N ALA A 55 10.21 -8.56 -4.65
CA ALA A 55 10.27 -8.95 -3.25
C ALA A 55 11.72 -8.96 -2.73
N ALA A 56 12.65 -9.56 -3.49
CA ALA A 56 14.07 -9.59 -3.17
C ALA A 56 14.68 -8.19 -3.09
N LEU A 57 14.27 -7.28 -3.98
CA LEU A 57 14.69 -5.88 -3.98
C LEU A 57 14.04 -5.06 -2.85
N SER A 58 12.79 -5.37 -2.48
CA SER A 58 12.05 -4.66 -1.44
C SER A 58 12.68 -4.82 -0.05
N LEU A 59 13.24 -6.01 0.25
CA LEU A 59 13.85 -6.31 1.55
C LEU A 59 14.99 -5.34 1.91
N PRO A 60 16.08 -5.21 1.12
CA PRO A 60 17.15 -4.28 1.45
C PRO A 60 16.66 -2.83 1.44
N ILE A 61 15.73 -2.46 0.55
CA ILE A 61 15.15 -1.11 0.51
C ILE A 61 14.42 -0.78 1.81
N VAL A 62 13.55 -1.66 2.29
CA VAL A 62 12.79 -1.46 3.53
C VAL A 62 13.73 -1.42 4.75
N LEU A 63 14.74 -2.30 4.80
CA LEU A 63 15.72 -2.31 5.88
C LEU A 63 16.56 -1.02 5.89
N PHE A 64 17.00 -0.56 4.74
CA PHE A 64 17.75 0.69 4.59
C PHE A 64 16.88 1.89 4.95
N ALA A 65 15.66 1.98 4.40
CA ALA A 65 14.69 3.02 4.71
C ALA A 65 14.37 3.09 6.21
N GLY A 66 14.19 1.94 6.87
CA GLY A 66 13.96 1.88 8.32
C GLY A 66 15.11 2.48 9.13
N ARG A 67 16.38 2.21 8.75
CA ARG A 67 17.55 2.84 9.38
C ARG A 67 17.58 4.35 9.16
N LEU A 68 17.27 4.82 7.95
CA LEU A 68 17.22 6.25 7.68
C LEU A 68 16.06 6.95 8.40
N PHE A 69 14.90 6.31 8.54
CA PHE A 69 13.77 6.86 9.29
C PHE A 69 14.14 7.10 10.76
N VAL A 70 14.91 6.22 11.38
CA VAL A 70 15.41 6.43 12.74
C VAL A 70 16.44 7.55 12.81
N ARG A 71 17.29 7.71 11.78
CA ARG A 71 18.32 8.76 11.76
C ARG A 71 17.78 10.15 11.41
N PHE A 72 16.82 10.26 10.49
CA PHE A 72 16.41 11.53 9.87
C PHE A 72 14.92 11.88 10.05
N SER A 73 14.17 11.07 10.81
CA SER A 73 12.69 11.06 10.90
C SER A 73 12.00 10.66 9.59
N PRO A 74 11.00 9.75 9.65
CA PRO A 74 10.22 9.31 8.50
C PRO A 74 9.53 10.46 7.78
N GLY A 75 9.07 11.50 8.47
CA GLY A 75 8.35 12.55 7.77
C GLY A 75 9.24 13.54 7.00
N ARG A 76 10.56 13.57 7.21
CA ARG A 76 11.48 14.31 6.32
C ARG A 76 11.87 13.46 5.12
N LEU A 77 12.17 12.19 5.38
CA LEU A 77 12.67 11.29 4.36
C LEU A 77 11.57 10.85 3.40
N LEU A 78 10.37 10.52 3.89
CA LEU A 78 9.31 9.97 3.06
C LEU A 78 8.85 10.95 1.96
N PRO A 79 8.63 12.26 2.21
CA PRO A 79 8.38 13.21 1.14
C PRO A 79 9.49 13.27 0.10
N LEU A 80 10.77 13.22 0.53
CA LEU A 80 11.89 13.22 -0.40
C LEU A 80 11.89 11.97 -1.27
N MET A 81 11.61 10.80 -0.69
CA MET A 81 11.48 9.55 -1.43
C MET A 81 10.31 9.58 -2.42
N ASN A 82 9.20 10.23 -2.07
CA ASN A 82 8.07 10.43 -3.00
C ASN A 82 8.45 11.35 -4.16
N VAL A 83 9.20 12.44 -3.91
CA VAL A 83 9.72 13.31 -4.98
C VAL A 83 10.70 12.55 -5.87
N ALA A 84 11.62 11.78 -5.29
CA ALA A 84 12.55 10.95 -6.05
C ALA A 84 11.80 9.92 -6.90
N SER A 85 10.78 9.25 -6.35
CA SER A 85 9.91 8.33 -7.08
C SER A 85 9.16 9.04 -8.22
N ALA A 86 8.65 10.26 -7.99
CA ALA A 86 8.01 11.06 -9.03
C ALA A 86 8.98 11.37 -10.19
N VAL A 87 10.23 11.76 -9.89
CA VAL A 87 11.26 12.01 -10.91
C VAL A 87 11.61 10.73 -11.68
N LEU A 88 11.75 9.60 -10.97
CA LEU A 88 12.00 8.30 -11.60
C LEU A 88 10.86 7.89 -12.54
N LEU A 89 9.60 8.10 -12.15
CA LEU A 89 8.43 7.82 -12.99
C LEU A 89 8.42 8.64 -14.28
N ILE A 90 8.86 9.91 -14.23
CA ILE A 90 9.03 10.72 -15.43
C ILE A 90 10.15 10.17 -16.31
N GLY A 91 11.27 9.73 -15.72
CA GLY A 91 12.35 9.06 -16.45
C GLY A 91 11.88 7.76 -17.12
N GLU A 92 11.16 6.92 -16.38
CA GLU A 92 10.55 5.67 -16.87
C GLU A 92 9.56 5.94 -18.00
N TRP A 93 8.80 7.03 -17.94
CA TRP A 93 7.91 7.45 -19.02
C TRP A 93 8.66 7.82 -20.32
N PHE A 94 9.82 8.49 -20.21
CA PHE A 94 10.66 8.74 -21.38
C PHE A 94 11.23 7.45 -21.95
N ILE A 95 11.72 6.54 -21.10
CA ILE A 95 12.25 5.23 -21.52
C ILE A 95 11.14 4.41 -22.19
N ALA A 96 9.90 4.48 -21.70
CA ALA A 96 8.77 3.73 -22.25
C ALA A 96 8.43 4.10 -23.71
N ARG A 97 8.88 5.26 -24.20
CA ARG A 97 8.68 5.70 -25.59
C ARG A 97 9.67 5.06 -26.57
N THR A 98 10.85 4.70 -26.11
CA THR A 98 11.91 4.11 -26.95
C THR A 98 12.13 2.64 -26.67
N GLU A 99 12.05 2.24 -25.39
CA GLU A 99 12.40 0.93 -24.88
C GLU A 99 11.30 0.39 -23.93
N PRO A 100 10.10 0.05 -24.46
CA PRO A 100 8.92 -0.27 -23.65
C PRO A 100 9.12 -1.49 -22.73
N ARG A 101 9.86 -2.51 -23.17
CA ARG A 101 10.16 -3.69 -22.36
C ARG A 101 11.07 -3.36 -21.17
N ILE A 102 12.08 -2.50 -21.37
CA ILE A 102 12.97 -2.06 -20.29
C ILE A 102 12.19 -1.20 -19.29
N ALA A 103 11.38 -0.25 -19.79
CA ALA A 103 10.53 0.56 -18.93
C ALA A 103 9.57 -0.28 -18.09
N ALA A 104 8.96 -1.32 -18.66
CA ALA A 104 8.08 -2.22 -17.94
C ALA A 104 8.77 -2.91 -16.76
N VAL A 105 10.01 -3.38 -16.95
CA VAL A 105 10.81 -3.96 -15.85
C VAL A 105 11.13 -2.90 -14.79
N LEU A 106 11.58 -1.72 -15.20
CA LEU A 106 11.93 -0.63 -14.28
C LEU A 106 10.73 -0.20 -13.43
N VAL A 107 9.60 0.10 -14.08
CA VAL A 107 8.34 0.48 -13.43
C VAL A 107 7.87 -0.61 -12.47
N PHE A 108 7.90 -1.88 -12.89
CA PHE A 108 7.47 -2.98 -12.04
C PHE A 108 8.34 -3.12 -10.80
N LEU A 109 9.66 -3.07 -10.93
CA LEU A 109 10.58 -3.18 -9.79
C LEU A 109 10.51 -1.94 -8.88
N HIS A 110 10.42 -0.75 -9.46
CA HIS A 110 10.30 0.51 -8.75
C HIS A 110 9.00 0.57 -7.94
N LEU A 111 7.84 0.51 -8.59
CA LEU A 111 6.52 0.57 -7.93
C LEU A 111 6.24 -0.68 -7.10
N GLY A 112 6.79 -1.82 -7.51
CA GLY A 112 6.89 -3.09 -6.77
C GLY A 112 7.44 -2.91 -5.37
N SER A 113 8.65 -2.36 -5.31
CA SER A 113 9.46 -2.30 -4.10
C SER A 113 9.16 -1.08 -3.24
N PHE A 114 8.75 0.03 -3.86
CA PHE A 114 8.49 1.30 -3.17
C PHE A 114 7.21 1.26 -2.31
N GLY A 115 6.19 0.51 -2.74
CA GLY A 115 4.88 0.52 -2.08
C GLY A 115 4.91 0.15 -0.59
N ALA A 116 5.75 -0.83 -0.22
CA ALA A 116 5.91 -1.23 1.19
C ALA A 116 6.53 -0.11 2.05
N VAL A 117 7.53 0.59 1.52
CA VAL A 117 8.15 1.74 2.20
C VAL A 117 7.16 2.89 2.34
N LEU A 118 6.36 3.14 1.31
CA LEU A 118 5.40 4.23 1.30
C LEU A 118 4.36 4.07 2.42
N VAL A 119 3.72 2.90 2.47
CA VAL A 119 2.70 2.60 3.49
C VAL A 119 3.31 2.52 4.89
N SER A 120 4.46 1.85 5.04
CA SER A 120 5.15 1.72 6.32
C SER A 120 5.60 3.08 6.87
N GLY A 121 6.26 3.88 6.04
CA GLY A 121 6.73 5.22 6.41
C GLY A 121 5.58 6.15 6.79
N PHE A 122 4.44 6.07 6.10
CA PHE A 122 3.25 6.82 6.48
C PHE A 122 2.80 6.46 7.92
N TRP A 123 2.67 5.18 8.24
CA TRP A 123 2.30 4.74 9.58
C TRP A 123 3.35 5.13 10.63
N SER A 124 4.64 5.15 10.28
CA SER A 124 5.68 5.69 11.16
C SER A 124 5.47 7.17 11.47
N ILE A 125 5.11 8.00 10.49
CA ILE A 125 4.78 9.42 10.72
C ILE A 125 3.58 9.55 11.68
N ILE A 126 2.52 8.77 11.47
CA ILE A 126 1.35 8.77 12.35
C ILE A 126 1.73 8.39 13.79
N ASN A 127 2.57 7.37 13.97
CA ASN A 127 3.01 6.91 15.28
C ASN A 127 3.94 7.90 16.01
N GLU A 128 4.70 8.72 15.27
CA GLU A 128 5.46 9.83 15.83
C GLU A 128 4.57 11.02 16.19
N ARG A 129 3.51 11.27 15.41
CA ARG A 129 2.64 12.43 15.57
C ARG A 129 1.58 12.28 16.65
N PHE A 130 0.97 11.11 16.78
CA PHE A 130 -0.15 10.89 17.69
C PHE A 130 0.29 10.08 18.92
N ASP A 131 -0.08 10.58 20.10
CA ASP A 131 0.07 9.79 21.33
C ASP A 131 -0.92 8.60 21.33
N VAL A 132 -0.71 7.60 22.20
CA VAL A 132 -1.52 6.36 22.17
C VAL A 132 -3.01 6.68 22.38
N GLN A 133 -3.31 7.65 23.24
CA GLN A 133 -4.65 8.08 23.57
C GLN A 133 -5.32 8.83 22.39
N SER A 134 -4.65 9.76 21.72
CA SER A 134 -5.20 10.45 20.55
C SER A 134 -5.26 9.53 19.32
N ALA A 135 -4.31 8.61 19.16
CA ALA A 135 -4.31 7.62 18.10
C ALA A 135 -5.59 6.78 18.12
N LYS A 136 -6.04 6.32 19.31
CA LYS A 136 -7.32 5.59 19.45
C LYS A 136 -8.53 6.37 18.93
N ARG A 137 -8.49 7.71 18.96
CA ARG A 137 -9.57 8.58 18.49
C ARG A 137 -9.54 8.84 16.98
N TYR A 138 -8.35 8.93 16.38
CA TYR A 138 -8.19 9.38 14.99
C TYR A 138 -7.81 8.28 14.01
N VAL A 139 -7.19 7.18 14.46
CA VAL A 139 -6.77 6.06 13.59
C VAL A 139 -7.92 5.49 12.78
N GLY A 140 -9.13 5.42 13.35
CA GLY A 140 -10.31 4.98 12.60
C GLY A 140 -10.64 5.90 11.42
N ARG A 141 -10.55 7.22 11.59
CA ARG A 141 -10.80 8.21 10.52
C ARG A 141 -9.67 8.23 9.49
N ILE A 142 -8.43 8.12 9.95
CA ILE A 142 -7.24 8.01 9.08
C ILE A 142 -7.37 6.74 8.22
N GLY A 143 -7.78 5.62 8.82
CA GLY A 143 -8.06 4.37 8.11
C GLY A 143 -9.20 4.49 7.10
N LEU A 144 -10.28 5.24 7.41
CA LEU A 144 -11.31 5.54 6.42
C LEU A 144 -10.76 6.39 5.25
N GLY A 145 -9.89 7.36 5.55
CA GLY A 145 -9.18 8.14 4.54
C GLY A 145 -8.36 7.26 3.61
N ALA A 146 -7.60 6.30 4.17
CA ALA A 146 -6.85 5.30 3.41
C ALA A 146 -7.75 4.49 2.46
N THR A 147 -8.91 4.03 2.93
CA THR A 147 -9.85 3.25 2.12
C THR A 147 -10.49 4.07 1.00
N LEU A 148 -10.88 5.33 1.28
CA LEU A 148 -11.30 6.28 0.25
C LEU A 148 -10.18 6.55 -0.77
N GLY A 149 -8.94 6.59 -0.30
CA GLY A 149 -7.75 6.66 -1.14
C GLY A 149 -7.69 5.51 -2.14
N GLY A 150 -7.94 4.28 -1.70
CA GLY A 150 -7.98 3.12 -2.61
C GLY A 150 -9.02 3.25 -3.71
N ILE A 151 -10.23 3.75 -3.38
CA ILE A 151 -11.29 4.04 -4.35
C ILE A 151 -10.84 5.12 -5.35
N LEU A 152 -10.31 6.23 -4.85
CA LEU A 152 -9.85 7.35 -5.69
C LEU A 152 -8.69 6.95 -6.60
N GLY A 153 -7.69 6.22 -6.07
CA GLY A 153 -6.56 5.73 -6.86
C GLY A 153 -7.01 4.79 -7.98
N SER A 154 -7.95 3.91 -7.68
CA SER A 154 -8.54 3.01 -8.68
C SER A 154 -9.30 3.78 -9.76
N LEU A 155 -10.09 4.79 -9.36
CA LEU A 155 -10.82 5.64 -10.32
C LEU A 155 -9.86 6.47 -11.18
N VAL A 156 -8.78 7.02 -10.60
CA VAL A 156 -7.75 7.75 -11.35
C VAL A 156 -7.09 6.84 -12.38
N ALA A 157 -6.73 5.61 -11.99
CA ALA A 157 -6.15 4.64 -12.93
C ALA A 157 -7.14 4.24 -14.04
N GLU A 158 -8.42 4.04 -13.71
CA GLU A 158 -9.46 3.72 -14.69
C GLU A 158 -9.64 4.86 -15.69
N ARG A 159 -9.73 6.10 -15.21
CA ARG A 159 -9.88 7.28 -16.07
C ARG A 159 -8.64 7.53 -16.90
N ALA A 160 -7.45 7.33 -16.34
CA ALA A 160 -6.21 7.37 -17.10
C ALA A 160 -6.23 6.33 -18.25
N ALA A 161 -6.74 5.12 -17.99
CA ALA A 161 -6.84 4.08 -19.02
C ALA A 161 -7.82 4.42 -20.16
N VAL A 162 -8.83 5.25 -19.90
CA VAL A 162 -9.83 5.66 -20.91
C VAL A 162 -9.35 6.83 -21.74
N TYR A 163 -8.69 7.81 -21.12
CA TYR A 163 -8.37 9.09 -21.76
C TYR A 163 -6.92 9.24 -22.18
N LEU A 164 -6.02 8.40 -21.67
CA LEU A 164 -4.59 8.51 -21.90
C LEU A 164 -4.04 7.23 -22.55
N GLU A 165 -2.92 7.37 -23.24
CA GLU A 165 -2.13 6.22 -23.68
C GLU A 165 -1.60 5.42 -22.47
N ALA A 166 -1.38 4.11 -22.65
CA ALA A 166 -1.05 3.20 -21.56
C ALA A 166 0.12 3.67 -20.68
N ASN A 167 1.19 4.21 -21.28
CA ASN A 167 2.37 4.68 -20.54
C ASN A 167 2.19 6.08 -19.93
N ALA A 168 1.23 6.89 -20.41
CA ALA A 168 1.00 8.24 -19.90
C ALA A 168 0.45 8.25 -18.46
N ILE A 169 -0.06 7.11 -17.95
CA ILE A 169 -0.38 6.95 -16.53
C ILE A 169 0.84 7.20 -15.63
N LEU A 170 2.07 6.96 -16.10
CA LEU A 170 3.29 7.21 -15.32
C LEU A 170 3.43 8.69 -14.92
N VAL A 171 2.98 9.61 -15.78
CA VAL A 171 2.94 11.05 -15.46
C VAL A 171 1.88 11.34 -14.40
N VAL A 172 0.71 10.70 -14.49
CA VAL A 172 -0.35 10.82 -13.47
C VAL A 172 0.14 10.30 -12.11
N LEU A 173 0.86 9.18 -12.10
CA LEU A 173 1.49 8.64 -10.89
C LEU A 173 2.57 9.59 -10.34
N ALA A 174 3.38 10.20 -11.19
CA ALA A 174 4.37 11.19 -10.76
C ALA A 174 3.69 12.39 -10.06
N ILE A 175 2.56 12.87 -10.58
CA ILE A 175 1.77 13.94 -9.96
C ILE A 175 1.18 13.48 -8.62
N LEU A 176 0.65 12.25 -8.54
CA LEU A 176 0.15 11.66 -7.29
C LEU A 176 1.25 11.55 -6.22
N GLN A 177 2.45 11.11 -6.61
CA GLN A 177 3.62 11.02 -5.72
C GLN A 177 4.08 12.42 -5.27
N GLY A 178 4.12 13.40 -6.18
CA GLY A 178 4.39 14.80 -5.84
C GLY A 178 3.36 15.38 -4.86
N THR A 179 2.08 15.07 -5.06
CA THR A 179 0.99 15.44 -4.15
C THR A 179 1.14 14.77 -2.79
N CYS A 180 1.49 13.48 -2.75
CA CYS A 180 1.83 12.79 -1.51
C CYS A 180 2.98 13.48 -0.77
N ALA A 181 4.07 13.82 -1.46
CA ALA A 181 5.19 14.52 -0.86
C ALA A 181 4.77 15.85 -0.23
N PHE A 182 3.95 16.62 -0.94
CA PHE A 182 3.43 17.90 -0.44
C PHE A 182 2.58 17.74 0.82
N VAL A 183 1.58 16.85 0.79
CA VAL A 183 0.68 16.62 1.94
C VAL A 183 1.43 16.04 3.14
N LEU A 184 2.39 15.14 2.91
CA LEU A 184 3.23 14.58 3.97
C LEU A 184 4.14 15.64 4.61
N ARG A 185 4.61 16.65 3.86
CA ARG A 185 5.32 17.81 4.42
C ARG A 185 4.40 18.71 5.25
N MET A 186 3.15 18.90 4.84
CA MET A 186 2.17 19.63 5.66
C MET A 186 1.89 18.91 6.98
N LEU A 187 1.97 17.59 7.01
CA LEU A 187 1.83 16.82 8.25
C LEU A 187 3.02 17.02 9.21
N GLN A 188 4.16 17.51 8.71
CA GLN A 188 5.43 17.68 9.42
C GLN A 188 5.64 19.06 10.10
N THR A 189 4.76 20.03 9.92
CA THR A 189 5.05 21.44 10.25
C THR A 189 5.27 21.80 11.72
N GLU A 190 4.96 20.95 12.72
CA GLU A 190 5.25 21.26 14.14
C GLU A 190 6.08 20.21 14.88
N GLY A 191 6.75 20.61 15.96
CA GLY A 191 7.89 19.89 16.57
C GLY A 191 7.64 18.41 16.94
N PRO A 192 8.67 17.56 16.89
CA PRO A 192 8.53 16.15 17.25
C PRO A 192 8.12 16.03 18.72
N VAL A 193 7.05 15.27 19.01
CA VAL A 193 6.93 14.64 20.32
C VAL A 193 8.09 13.67 20.40
N ARG A 194 9.15 14.08 21.09
CA ARG A 194 10.40 13.33 21.28
C ARG A 194 10.08 12.07 22.10
N ARG A 195 9.54 11.05 21.46
CA ARG A 195 9.53 9.70 22.03
C ARG A 195 10.96 9.16 21.95
N PRO A 196 11.45 8.43 22.95
CA PRO A 196 12.66 7.64 22.77
C PRO A 196 12.44 6.78 21.53
N ALA A 197 13.37 6.89 20.56
CA ALA A 197 13.32 6.07 19.36
C ALA A 197 13.17 4.61 19.82
N PRO A 198 12.15 3.87 19.35
CA PRO A 198 12.13 2.44 19.54
C PRO A 198 13.48 1.93 19.02
N GLU A 199 14.23 1.22 19.87
CA GLU A 199 15.50 0.63 19.47
C GLU A 199 15.21 -0.21 18.22
N VAL A 200 15.84 0.13 17.09
CA VAL A 200 15.73 -0.70 15.89
C VAL A 200 16.41 -2.00 16.23
N LEU A 201 15.62 -2.96 16.71
CA LEU A 201 16.06 -4.33 16.86
C LEU A 201 16.63 -4.73 15.50
N ALA A 202 17.89 -5.17 15.49
CA ALA A 202 18.50 -5.76 14.31
C ALA A 202 17.48 -6.70 13.64
N PRO A 203 17.45 -6.84 12.31
CA PRO A 203 16.46 -7.68 11.62
C PRO A 203 16.32 -9.07 12.27
N LEU A 204 17.45 -9.65 12.68
CA LEU A 204 17.53 -10.91 13.43
C LEU A 204 16.91 -10.85 14.84
N ALA A 205 17.03 -9.73 15.55
CA ALA A 205 16.41 -9.51 16.85
C ALA A 205 14.89 -9.30 16.74
N SER A 206 14.41 -8.61 15.69
CA SER A 206 12.97 -8.51 15.38
C SER A 206 12.37 -9.88 15.05
N VAL A 207 13.04 -10.68 14.20
CA VAL A 207 12.63 -12.05 13.87
C VAL A 207 12.66 -12.95 15.11
N ARG A 208 13.70 -12.84 15.95
CA ARG A 208 13.82 -13.60 17.20
C ARG A 208 12.72 -13.24 18.20
N MET A 209 12.31 -11.97 18.27
CA MET A 209 11.19 -11.53 19.11
C MET A 209 9.86 -12.13 18.63
N ILE A 210 9.60 -12.09 17.32
CA ILE A 210 8.41 -12.72 16.72
C ILE A 210 8.40 -14.22 17.03
N ALA A 211 9.53 -14.91 16.90
CA ALA A 211 9.63 -16.36 17.15
C ALA A 211 9.41 -16.74 18.62
N ARG A 212 9.77 -15.87 19.56
CA ARG A 212 9.64 -16.11 21.02
C ARG A 212 8.25 -15.85 21.57
N THR A 213 7.51 -14.90 20.99
CA THR A 213 6.18 -14.53 21.51
C THR A 213 5.10 -15.27 20.73
N SER A 214 4.38 -16.19 21.39
CA SER A 214 3.30 -16.99 20.78
C SER A 214 2.28 -16.13 20.00
N LEU A 215 1.87 -14.98 20.55
CA LEU A 215 0.96 -14.04 19.89
C LEU A 215 1.54 -13.48 18.58
N LEU A 216 2.80 -13.00 18.60
CA LEU A 216 3.44 -12.42 17.42
C LEU A 216 3.72 -13.49 16.36
N ARG A 217 4.08 -14.70 16.77
CA ARG A 217 4.27 -15.84 15.87
C ARG A 217 2.97 -16.23 15.17
N ASN A 218 1.87 -16.34 15.90
CA ASN A 218 0.57 -16.68 15.34
C ASN A 218 0.08 -15.58 14.39
N LEU A 219 0.26 -14.31 14.76
CA LEU A 219 -0.03 -13.16 13.89
C LEU A 219 0.81 -13.20 12.61
N ALA A 220 2.13 -13.42 12.73
CA ALA A 220 3.02 -13.52 11.59
C ALA A 220 2.61 -14.66 10.65
N PHE A 221 2.26 -15.82 11.20
CA PHE A 221 1.79 -16.97 10.42
C PHE A 221 0.51 -16.64 9.65
N VAL A 222 -0.48 -16.05 10.32
CA VAL A 222 -1.74 -15.62 9.68
C VAL A 222 -1.49 -14.61 8.57
N VAL A 223 -0.64 -13.61 8.79
CA VAL A 223 -0.32 -12.57 7.80
C VAL A 223 0.42 -13.15 6.60
N VAL A 224 1.42 -14.02 6.84
CA VAL A 224 2.19 -14.65 5.77
C VAL A 224 1.32 -15.58 4.93
N LEU A 225 0.54 -16.46 5.56
CA LEU A 225 -0.39 -17.34 4.84
C LEU A 225 -1.44 -16.54 4.05
N GLY A 226 -2.00 -15.49 4.67
CA GLY A 226 -2.94 -14.60 3.98
C GLY A 226 -2.31 -13.90 2.78
N ALA A 227 -1.06 -13.45 2.90
CA ALA A 227 -0.33 -12.83 1.81
C ALA A 227 -0.02 -13.82 0.67
N ILE A 228 0.36 -15.07 0.99
CA ILE A 228 0.58 -16.12 0.00
C ILE A 228 -0.73 -16.43 -0.75
N GLY A 229 -1.84 -16.61 -0.01
CA GLY A 229 -3.16 -16.85 -0.62
C GLY A 229 -3.61 -15.68 -1.50
N ALA A 230 -3.44 -14.44 -1.02
CA ALA A 230 -3.74 -13.24 -1.80
C ALA A 230 -2.87 -13.14 -3.07
N ALA A 231 -1.58 -13.47 -2.98
CA ALA A 231 -0.68 -13.46 -4.13
C ALA A 231 -1.04 -14.55 -5.16
N ALA A 232 -1.45 -15.74 -4.71
CA ALA A 232 -1.92 -16.80 -5.59
C ALA A 232 -3.22 -16.39 -6.32
N LEU A 233 -4.20 -15.83 -5.60
CA LEU A 233 -5.44 -15.33 -6.19
C LEU A 233 -5.18 -14.18 -7.17
N ASP A 234 -4.26 -13.26 -6.83
CA ASP A 234 -3.84 -12.14 -7.69
C ASP A 234 -3.18 -12.66 -8.98
N PHE A 235 -2.36 -13.71 -8.90
CA PHE A 235 -1.78 -14.36 -10.07
C PHE A 235 -2.84 -15.00 -10.97
N VAL A 236 -3.74 -15.82 -10.40
CA VAL A 236 -4.80 -16.48 -11.17
C VAL A 236 -5.71 -15.45 -11.86
N PHE A 237 -6.08 -14.38 -11.14
CA PHE A 237 -6.84 -13.28 -11.71
C PHE A 237 -6.11 -12.64 -12.90
N LYS A 238 -4.81 -12.35 -12.76
CA LYS A 238 -4.03 -11.75 -13.85
C LYS A 238 -3.89 -12.68 -15.05
N ALA A 239 -3.70 -13.98 -14.83
CA ALA A 239 -3.66 -14.98 -15.89
C ALA A 239 -4.97 -15.01 -16.68
N GLU A 240 -6.11 -14.97 -15.99
CA GLU A 240 -7.44 -14.91 -16.64
C GLU A 240 -7.65 -13.62 -17.43
N VAL A 241 -7.21 -12.46 -16.90
CA VAL A 241 -7.29 -11.19 -17.64
C VAL A 241 -6.44 -11.24 -18.91
N VAL A 242 -5.22 -11.76 -18.84
CA VAL A 242 -4.33 -11.88 -20.01
C VAL A 242 -4.89 -12.86 -21.04
N ALA A 243 -5.53 -13.95 -20.59
CA ALA A 243 -6.18 -14.91 -21.48
C ALA A 243 -7.43 -14.33 -22.17
N SER A 244 -8.15 -13.43 -21.50
CA SER A 244 -9.41 -12.86 -22.01
C SER A 244 -9.23 -11.59 -22.84
N THR A 245 -8.16 -10.82 -22.63
CA THR A 245 -7.90 -9.61 -23.42
C THR A 245 -6.41 -9.24 -23.49
N SER A 246 -5.98 -8.80 -24.68
CA SER A 246 -4.64 -8.25 -24.91
C SER A 246 -4.59 -6.73 -24.78
N GLU A 247 -5.74 -6.04 -24.79
CA GLU A 247 -5.85 -4.58 -24.74
C GLU A 247 -6.61 -4.11 -23.50
N GLY A 248 -6.36 -2.88 -23.06
CA GLY A 248 -7.13 -2.29 -21.96
C GLY A 248 -6.92 -2.95 -20.58
N MET A 249 -5.87 -3.75 -20.40
CA MET A 249 -5.54 -4.41 -19.12
C MET A 249 -5.50 -3.44 -17.93
N LEU A 250 -4.99 -2.22 -18.14
CA LEU A 250 -4.97 -1.17 -17.13
C LEU A 250 -6.37 -0.86 -16.60
N ARG A 251 -7.36 -0.75 -17.49
CA ARG A 251 -8.75 -0.47 -17.11
C ARG A 251 -9.35 -1.62 -16.32
N VAL A 252 -9.10 -2.86 -16.75
CA VAL A 252 -9.59 -4.07 -16.08
C VAL A 252 -9.01 -4.16 -14.66
N PHE A 253 -7.69 -3.98 -14.50
CA PHE A 253 -7.03 -3.97 -13.19
C PHE A 253 -7.51 -2.81 -12.31
N ALA A 254 -7.72 -1.63 -12.89
CA ALA A 254 -8.26 -0.49 -12.16
C ALA A 254 -9.70 -0.73 -11.68
N LEU A 255 -10.57 -1.32 -12.50
CA LEU A 255 -11.94 -1.68 -12.12
C LEU A 255 -11.98 -2.78 -11.04
N TYR A 256 -11.10 -3.78 -11.13
CA TYR A 256 -10.94 -4.78 -10.08
C TYR A 256 -10.52 -4.14 -8.75
N HIS A 257 -9.53 -3.24 -8.79
CA HIS A 257 -9.10 -2.49 -7.61
C HIS A 257 -10.18 -1.55 -7.07
N LEU A 258 -11.01 -0.97 -7.94
CA LEU A 258 -12.15 -0.16 -7.53
C LEU A 258 -13.19 -1.01 -6.80
N GLY A 259 -13.58 -2.16 -7.37
CA GLY A 259 -14.54 -3.07 -6.76
C GLY A 259 -14.06 -3.61 -5.40
N THR A 260 -12.81 -4.04 -5.32
CA THR A 260 -12.20 -4.49 -4.05
C THR A 260 -12.07 -3.38 -3.02
N SER A 261 -11.74 -2.15 -3.43
CA SER A 261 -11.67 -0.99 -2.52
C SER A 261 -13.05 -0.58 -1.99
N VAL A 262 -14.07 -0.58 -2.86
CA VAL A 262 -15.47 -0.31 -2.46
C VAL A 262 -15.98 -1.39 -1.52
N LEU A 263 -15.73 -2.67 -1.83
CA LEU A 263 -16.11 -3.78 -0.95
C LEU A 263 -15.39 -3.67 0.40
N THR A 264 -14.11 -3.30 0.41
CA THR A 264 -13.34 -3.05 1.63
C THR A 264 -13.97 -1.92 2.45
N ALA A 265 -14.37 -0.82 1.81
CA ALA A 265 -15.07 0.29 2.48
C ALA A 265 -16.39 -0.16 3.11
N LEU A 266 -17.21 -0.90 2.37
CA LEU A 266 -18.47 -1.43 2.87
C LEU A 266 -18.26 -2.39 4.05
N MET A 267 -17.29 -3.30 3.95
CA MET A 267 -16.93 -4.20 5.05
C MET A 267 -16.42 -3.44 6.27
N GLN A 268 -15.62 -2.40 6.08
CA GLN A 268 -15.11 -1.56 7.17
C GLN A 268 -16.22 -0.77 7.86
N MET A 269 -17.20 -0.27 7.10
CA MET A 269 -18.32 0.50 7.64
C MET A 269 -19.37 -0.39 8.33
N LEU A 270 -19.73 -1.53 7.72
CA LEU A 270 -20.85 -2.36 8.15
C LEU A 270 -20.45 -3.47 9.12
N VAL A 271 -19.26 -4.04 8.93
CA VAL A 271 -18.87 -5.30 9.57
C VAL A 271 -17.78 -5.08 10.62
N ALA A 272 -16.75 -4.28 10.34
CA ALA A 272 -15.58 -4.18 11.22
C ALA A 272 -15.93 -3.73 12.64
N GLN A 273 -16.78 -2.70 12.81
CA GLN A 273 -17.20 -2.25 14.15
C GLN A 273 -18.03 -3.30 14.89
N ARG A 274 -18.91 -4.03 14.19
CA ARG A 274 -19.77 -5.06 14.79
C ARG A 274 -18.92 -6.26 15.22
N VAL A 275 -18.05 -6.73 14.34
CA VAL A 275 -17.16 -7.88 14.59
C VAL A 275 -16.18 -7.57 15.72
N LEU A 276 -15.57 -6.40 15.75
CA LEU A 276 -14.65 -6.03 16.84
C LEU A 276 -15.36 -5.95 18.20
N ARG A 277 -16.61 -5.49 18.24
CA ARG A 277 -17.40 -5.45 19.49
C ARG A 277 -17.83 -6.84 19.96
N VAL A 278 -18.21 -7.73 19.04
CA VAL A 278 -18.77 -9.05 19.38
C VAL A 278 -17.69 -10.11 19.58
N LEU A 279 -16.69 -10.18 18.69
CA LEU A 279 -15.65 -11.21 18.71
C LEU A 279 -14.41 -10.78 19.51
N GLY A 280 -14.23 -9.48 19.75
CA GLY A 280 -13.00 -8.93 20.32
C GLY A 280 -11.83 -9.00 19.35
N VAL A 281 -10.72 -8.34 19.71
CA VAL A 281 -9.56 -8.15 18.81
C VAL A 281 -8.91 -9.49 18.42
N ALA A 282 -8.73 -10.41 19.38
CA ALA A 282 -8.03 -11.68 19.15
C ALA A 282 -8.75 -12.61 18.14
N ARG A 283 -10.08 -12.70 18.20
CA ARG A 283 -10.85 -13.54 17.26
C ARG A 283 -11.08 -12.85 15.92
N THR A 284 -11.12 -11.50 15.90
CA THR A 284 -11.22 -10.73 14.65
C THR A 284 -10.00 -10.94 13.76
N VAL A 285 -8.80 -11.08 14.32
CA VAL A 285 -7.59 -11.38 13.55
C VAL A 285 -7.70 -12.71 12.79
N GLY A 286 -8.37 -13.70 13.37
CA GLY A 286 -8.53 -15.03 12.77
C GLY A 286 -9.54 -15.10 11.63
N THR A 287 -10.39 -14.08 11.43
CA THR A 287 -11.45 -14.14 10.41
C THR A 287 -10.92 -14.06 8.98
N LEU A 288 -9.83 -13.32 8.76
CA LEU A 288 -9.22 -13.15 7.43
C LEU A 288 -8.71 -14.49 6.84
N PRO A 289 -7.82 -15.25 7.51
CA PRO A 289 -7.39 -16.55 6.98
C PRO A 289 -8.55 -17.54 6.89
N LEU A 290 -9.50 -17.54 7.84
CA LEU A 290 -10.68 -18.41 7.76
C LEU A 290 -11.56 -18.11 6.55
N ALA A 291 -11.77 -16.83 6.22
CA ALA A 291 -12.52 -16.41 5.05
C ALA A 291 -11.80 -16.84 3.77
N VAL A 292 -10.48 -16.58 3.67
CA VAL A 292 -9.68 -16.98 2.49
C VAL A 292 -9.73 -18.50 2.30
N THR A 293 -9.52 -19.29 3.36
CA THR A 293 -9.60 -20.75 3.29
C THR A 293 -11.02 -21.22 2.93
N GLY A 294 -12.06 -20.61 3.53
CA GLY A 294 -13.45 -20.96 3.28
C GLY A 294 -13.88 -20.69 1.83
N PHE A 295 -13.57 -19.50 1.29
CA PHE A 295 -13.84 -19.17 -0.10
C PHE A 295 -12.99 -19.99 -1.07
N GLY A 296 -11.73 -20.28 -0.72
CA GLY A 296 -10.87 -21.15 -1.50
C GLY A 296 -11.43 -22.57 -1.63
N LEU A 297 -11.87 -23.16 -0.50
CA LEU A 297 -12.54 -24.47 -0.52
C LEU A 297 -13.84 -24.43 -1.32
N ALA A 298 -14.68 -23.41 -1.10
CA ALA A 298 -15.94 -23.27 -1.83
C ALA A 298 -15.72 -23.16 -3.36
N ALA A 299 -14.68 -22.45 -3.79
CA ALA A 299 -14.32 -22.34 -5.21
C ALA A 299 -13.88 -23.69 -5.80
N VAL A 300 -13.11 -24.48 -5.06
CA VAL A 300 -12.70 -25.83 -5.48
C VAL A 300 -13.91 -26.77 -5.60
N PHE A 301 -14.86 -26.69 -4.66
CA PHE A 301 -16.06 -27.53 -4.70
C PHE A 301 -17.14 -27.07 -5.68
N ALA A 302 -17.17 -25.79 -6.04
CA ALA A 302 -18.11 -25.25 -7.02
C ALA A 302 -17.57 -25.32 -8.47
N GLY A 303 -16.26 -25.48 -8.64
CA GLY A 303 -15.59 -25.60 -9.94
C GLY A 303 -15.26 -27.03 -10.38
N GLY A 304 -15.69 -28.05 -9.62
CA GLY A 304 -15.62 -29.47 -9.98
C GLY A 304 -17.01 -30.04 -10.25
#